data_AF-R1G169-F1
#
_entry.id   AF-R1G169-F1
#
_cell.length_a   1.000
_cell.length_b   1.000
_cell.length_c   1.000
_cell.angle_alpha   90.00
_cell.angle_beta   90.00
_cell.angle_gamma   90.00
#
_symmetry.space_group_name_H-M   'P 1'
#
loop_
_entity.id
_entity.type
_entity.pdbx_description
1 polymer ?
#
loop_
_entity_poly.entity_id
_entity_poly.type
_entity_poly.pdbx_seq_one_letter_code
_entity_poly.pdbx_strand_id
1 'polypeptide(L)'
;GLLSNYEYLCHLNDAAGRSCADLAQYPVMPWVLQDYTSHTLDLADPAVYRDLSKPVGALDASRLALFRERSPTGDAFMYGTHYSAPAFVAYFLVRQRPALETALARRPLHLLPQ
;
A
#
# COMPACT_ATOMS: atom_id res chain seq x y z
N GLY A 1 -23.00 -12.63 -1.46
CA GLY A 1 -23.59 -11.27 -1.40
C GLY A 1 -23.99 -10.83 -2.80
N LEU A 2 -24.67 -9.69 -2.93
CA LEU A 2 -25.05 -9.12 -4.25
C LEU A 2 -23.86 -8.49 -4.99
N LEU A 3 -22.80 -8.14 -4.26
CA LEU A 3 -21.54 -7.61 -4.76
C LEU A 3 -20.40 -8.51 -4.29
N SER A 4 -19.37 -8.65 -5.12
CA SER A 4 -18.10 -9.25 -4.72
C SER A 4 -17.31 -8.29 -3.81
N ASN A 5 -16.37 -8.84 -3.03
CA ASN A 5 -15.47 -8.03 -2.21
C ASN A 5 -14.65 -7.05 -3.05
N TYR A 6 -14.27 -7.45 -4.27
CA TYR A 6 -13.53 -6.60 -5.20
C TYR A 6 -14.35 -5.38 -5.62
N GLU A 7 -15.57 -5.60 -6.12
CA GLU A 7 -16.47 -4.51 -6.54
C GLU A 7 -16.78 -3.57 -5.38
N TYR A 8 -17.03 -4.13 -4.19
CA TYR A 8 -17.27 -3.33 -3.00
C TYR A 8 -16.06 -2.44 -2.65
N LEU A 9 -14.83 -2.98 -2.71
CA LEU A 9 -13.62 -2.20 -2.47
C LEU A 9 -13.35 -1.16 -3.57
N CYS A 10 -13.69 -1.45 -4.83
CA CYS A 10 -13.64 -0.46 -5.91
C CYS A 10 -14.59 0.71 -5.62
N HIS A 11 -15.85 0.42 -5.25
CA HIS A 11 -16.81 1.45 -4.89
C HIS A 11 -16.36 2.28 -3.68
N LEU A 12 -15.74 1.67 -2.67
CA LEU A 12 -15.18 2.41 -1.53
C LEU A 12 -14.02 3.33 -1.94
N ASN A 13 -13.16 2.90 -2.87
CA ASN A 13 -12.09 3.75 -3.39
C ASN A 13 -12.65 4.92 -4.20
N ASP A 14 -13.62 4.67 -5.09
CA ASP A 14 -14.26 5.70 -5.90
C ASP A 14 -14.97 6.74 -5.01
N ALA A 15 -15.73 6.29 -4.02
CA ALA A 15 -16.41 7.17 -3.06
C ALA A 15 -15.43 7.99 -2.21
N ALA A 16 -14.21 7.48 -1.99
CA ALA A 16 -13.12 8.19 -1.31
C ALA A 16 -12.32 9.13 -2.24
N GLY A 17 -12.75 9.32 -3.50
CA GLY A 17 -12.11 10.19 -4.48
C GLY A 17 -10.86 9.60 -5.12
N ARG A 18 -10.62 8.30 -4.99
CA ARG A 18 -9.45 7.64 -5.59
C ARG A 18 -9.71 7.25 -7.03
N SER A 19 -8.66 7.31 -7.86
CA SER A 19 -8.76 6.93 -9.27
C SER A 19 -7.43 6.48 -9.84
N CYS A 20 -7.45 5.67 -10.91
CA CYS A 20 -6.23 5.26 -11.60
C CYS A 20 -5.56 6.40 -12.41
N ALA A 21 -6.18 7.58 -12.47
CA ALA A 21 -5.69 8.75 -13.19
C ALA A 21 -4.69 9.57 -12.37
N ASP A 22 -4.79 9.56 -11.04
CA ASP A 22 -3.90 10.26 -10.12
C ASP A 22 -3.10 9.25 -9.27
N LEU A 23 -1.78 9.18 -9.50
CA LEU A 23 -0.90 8.26 -8.77
C LEU A 23 -0.79 8.59 -7.27
N ALA A 24 -1.04 9.85 -6.87
CA ALA A 24 -1.05 10.25 -5.46
C ALA A 24 -2.30 9.73 -4.73
N GLN A 25 -3.38 9.46 -5.46
CA GLN A 25 -4.66 9.01 -4.94
C GLN A 25 -5.11 7.71 -5.63
N TYR A 26 -4.16 6.83 -5.91
CA TYR A 26 -4.43 5.56 -6.58
C TYR A 26 -5.29 4.64 -5.67
N PRO A 27 -6.20 3.82 -6.24
CA PRO A 27 -7.00 2.87 -5.46
C PRO A 27 -6.13 1.96 -4.60
N VAL A 28 -6.54 1.74 -3.37
CA VAL A 28 -5.82 0.90 -2.41
C VAL A 28 -6.59 -0.38 -2.17
N MET A 29 -5.87 -1.49 -2.29
CA MET A 29 -6.35 -2.83 -1.99
C MET A 29 -5.47 -3.43 -0.87
N PRO A 30 -6.05 -4.19 0.06
CA PRO A 30 -5.26 -4.81 1.12
C PRO A 30 -4.44 -5.98 0.56
N TRP A 31 -3.26 -6.20 1.13
CA TRP A 31 -2.59 -7.49 1.02
C TRP A 31 -3.45 -8.54 1.72
N VAL A 32 -3.80 -9.63 1.02
CA VAL A 32 -4.67 -10.68 1.55
C VAL A 32 -3.87 -11.91 1.98
N LEU A 33 -2.92 -12.34 1.14
CA LEU A 33 -2.07 -13.48 1.40
C LEU A 33 -0.80 -13.06 2.15
N GLN A 34 -0.27 -13.95 2.98
CA GLN A 34 1.01 -13.76 3.67
C GLN A 34 2.06 -14.85 3.34
N ASP A 35 1.65 -16.00 2.79
CA ASP A 35 2.59 -17.01 2.31
C ASP A 35 2.93 -16.81 0.83
N TYR A 36 4.19 -16.49 0.57
CA TYR A 36 4.77 -16.34 -0.77
C TYR A 36 5.99 -17.25 -0.98
N THR A 37 6.18 -18.23 -0.10
CA THR A 37 7.36 -19.11 -0.10
C THR A 37 7.00 -20.56 -0.40
N SER A 38 5.79 -20.99 -0.05
CA SER A 38 5.33 -22.34 -0.35
C SER A 38 5.16 -22.53 -1.86
N HIS A 39 5.56 -23.72 -2.34
CA HIS A 39 5.38 -24.10 -3.74
C HIS A 39 3.90 -24.21 -4.12
N THR A 40 3.07 -24.65 -3.16
CA THR A 40 1.62 -24.79 -3.32
C THR A 40 0.93 -24.05 -2.19
N LEU A 41 -0.10 -23.29 -2.52
CA LEU A 41 -0.85 -22.49 -1.56
C LEU A 41 -2.22 -23.13 -1.29
N ASP A 42 -2.46 -23.56 -0.06
CA ASP A 42 -3.77 -24.06 0.38
C ASP A 42 -4.66 -22.91 0.85
N LEU A 43 -5.71 -22.61 0.09
CA LEU A 43 -6.66 -21.55 0.41
C LEU A 43 -7.68 -21.95 1.49
N ALA A 44 -7.71 -23.21 1.90
CA ALA A 44 -8.51 -23.63 3.06
C ALA A 44 -7.81 -23.36 4.39
N ASP A 45 -6.47 -23.19 4.38
CA ASP A 45 -5.69 -22.91 5.58
C ASP A 45 -5.81 -21.43 6.00
N PRO A 46 -6.41 -21.11 7.16
CA PRO A 46 -6.50 -19.73 7.63
C PRO A 46 -5.14 -19.07 7.84
N ALA A 47 -4.05 -19.83 8.03
CA ALA A 47 -2.71 -19.31 8.24
C ALA A 47 -2.11 -18.65 7.00
N VAL A 48 -2.61 -18.92 5.78
CA VAL A 48 -2.10 -18.26 4.56
C VAL A 48 -2.62 -16.83 4.40
N TYR A 49 -3.62 -16.45 5.20
CA TYR A 49 -4.27 -15.14 5.14
C TYR A 49 -3.71 -14.19 6.19
N ARG A 50 -3.44 -12.97 5.76
CA ARG A 50 -3.05 -11.86 6.63
C ARG A 50 -4.21 -11.49 7.55
N ASP A 51 -3.90 -11.20 8.81
CA ASP A 51 -4.85 -10.58 9.74
C ASP A 51 -5.27 -9.18 9.24
N LEU A 52 -6.47 -9.09 8.66
CA LEU A 52 -7.01 -7.85 8.09
C LEU A 52 -7.45 -6.83 9.14
N SER A 53 -7.57 -7.22 10.42
CA SER A 53 -7.91 -6.30 11.51
C SER A 53 -6.77 -5.34 11.88
N LYS A 54 -5.54 -5.67 11.44
CA LYS A 54 -4.33 -4.91 11.74
C LYS A 54 -3.81 -4.16 10.51
N PRO A 55 -3.25 -2.95 10.67
CA PRO A 55 -2.48 -2.30 9.62
C PRO A 55 -1.16 -3.06 9.37
N VAL A 56 -0.57 -2.86 8.18
CA VAL A 56 0.68 -3.55 7.78
C VAL A 56 1.82 -3.33 8.79
N GLY A 57 1.93 -2.13 9.35
CA GLY A 57 2.96 -1.80 10.34
C GLY A 57 2.78 -2.46 11.71
N ALA A 58 1.66 -3.14 11.96
CA ALA A 58 1.35 -3.82 13.22
C ALA A 58 1.35 -5.35 13.12
N LEU A 59 1.68 -5.91 11.95
CA LEU A 59 1.75 -7.38 11.75
C LEU A 59 2.94 -7.99 12.47
N ASP A 60 4.08 -7.30 12.44
CA ASP A 60 5.29 -7.70 13.14
C ASP A 60 5.34 -7.06 14.52
N ALA A 61 5.37 -7.88 15.58
CA ALA A 61 5.33 -7.42 16.95
C ALA A 61 6.58 -6.61 17.34
N SER A 62 7.75 -6.98 16.84
CA SER A 62 9.01 -6.29 17.14
C SER A 62 9.04 -4.88 16.54
N ARG A 63 8.59 -4.77 15.29
CA ARG A 63 8.46 -3.50 14.57
C ARG A 63 7.35 -2.63 15.17
N LEU A 64 6.24 -3.22 15.61
CA LEU A 64 5.19 -2.49 16.33
C LEU A 64 5.69 -1.91 17.65
N ALA A 65 6.50 -2.65 18.41
CA ALA A 65 7.11 -2.16 19.64
C ALA A 65 7.99 -0.93 19.38
N LEU A 66 8.81 -0.97 18.32
CA LEU A 66 9.63 0.18 17.90
C LEU A 66 8.78 1.42 17.53
N PHE A 67 7.64 1.23 16.85
CA PHE A 67 6.74 2.36 16.54
C PHE A 67 6.09 2.94 17.79
N ARG A 68 5.74 2.10 18.77
CA ARG A 68 5.20 2.55 20.06
C ARG A 68 6.24 3.27 20.91
N GLU A 69 7.50 2.84 20.86
CA GLU A 69 8.60 3.54 21.54
C GLU A 69 8.81 4.95 20.96
N ARG A 70 8.71 5.08 19.63
CA ARG A 70 8.84 6.37 18.93
C ARG A 70 7.62 7.29 19.11
N SER A 71 6.44 6.73 19.36
CA SER A 71 5.21 7.48 19.65
C SER A 71 4.57 6.93 20.94
N PRO A 72 5.15 7.23 22.12
CA PRO A 72 4.73 6.64 23.38
C PRO A 72 3.38 7.15 23.88
N THR A 73 3.02 8.40 23.55
CA THR A 73 1.74 9.02 23.95
C THR A 73 0.64 8.89 22.89
N GLY A 74 1.00 8.47 21.67
CA GLY A 74 0.04 8.39 20.54
C GLY A 74 -0.30 9.74 19.89
N ASP A 75 0.17 10.86 20.46
CA ASP A 75 -0.03 12.20 19.88
C ASP A 75 0.90 12.46 18.68
N ALA A 76 1.97 11.67 18.55
CA ALA A 76 2.88 11.65 17.41
C ALA A 76 2.51 10.56 16.39
N PHE A 77 3.06 10.63 15.19
CA PHE A 77 2.81 9.62 14.16
C PHE A 77 3.50 8.28 14.47
N MET A 78 2.82 7.16 14.20
CA MET A 78 3.42 5.82 14.26
C MET A 78 4.22 5.48 12.99
N TYR A 79 3.76 5.97 11.83
CA TYR A 79 4.32 5.62 10.53
C TYR A 79 4.80 6.89 9.81
N GLY A 80 6.11 6.99 9.58
CA GLY A 80 6.69 8.09 8.79
C GLY A 80 6.52 7.92 7.28
N THR A 81 5.96 6.78 6.85
CA THR A 81 5.67 6.47 5.45
C THR A 81 4.19 6.12 5.28
N HIS A 82 3.61 6.56 4.17
CA HIS A 82 2.22 6.27 3.84
C HIS A 82 2.11 4.93 3.10
N TYR A 83 0.98 4.23 3.24
CA TYR A 83 0.75 2.94 2.57
C TYR A 83 0.46 3.07 1.06
N SER A 84 0.15 4.29 0.59
CA SER A 84 -0.08 4.61 -0.82
C SER A 84 0.77 5.82 -1.21
N ALA A 85 1.62 5.68 -2.22
CA ALA A 85 2.46 6.75 -2.71
C ALA A 85 2.68 6.60 -4.22
N PRO A 86 2.82 7.70 -4.98
CA PRO A 86 3.04 7.64 -6.43
C PRO A 86 4.19 6.73 -6.84
N ALA A 87 5.30 6.79 -6.08
CA ALA A 87 6.48 5.97 -6.33
C ALA A 87 6.19 4.47 -6.23
N PHE A 88 5.33 4.05 -5.29
CA PHE A 88 4.97 2.64 -5.14
C PHE A 88 4.11 2.16 -6.32
N VAL A 89 3.17 2.98 -6.78
CA VAL A 89 2.31 2.65 -7.93
C VAL A 89 3.14 2.56 -9.21
N ALA A 90 4.02 3.55 -9.45
CA ALA A 90 4.90 3.55 -10.62
C ALA A 90 5.85 2.35 -10.62
N TYR A 91 6.43 2.00 -9.46
CA TYR A 91 7.27 0.82 -9.32
C TYR A 91 6.49 -0.47 -9.58
N PHE A 92 5.29 -0.61 -9.00
CA PHE A 92 4.44 -1.78 -9.21
C PHE A 92 4.07 -1.98 -10.70
N LEU A 93 3.85 -0.88 -11.43
CA LEU A 93 3.45 -0.90 -12.84
C LEU A 93 4.60 -0.80 -13.84
N VAL A 94 5.87 -0.85 -13.41
CA VAL A 94 7.03 -0.55 -14.26
C VAL A 94 7.05 -1.34 -15.58
N ARG A 95 6.62 -2.61 -15.55
CA ARG A 95 6.57 -3.47 -16.76
C ARG A 95 5.43 -3.14 -17.71
N GLN A 96 4.33 -2.56 -17.23
CA GLN A 96 3.16 -2.20 -18.05
C GLN A 96 3.18 -0.73 -18.48
N ARG A 97 3.70 0.15 -17.63
CA ARG A 97 3.65 1.61 -17.79
C ARG A 97 5.00 2.24 -17.41
N PRO A 98 6.11 1.89 -18.10
CA PRO A 98 7.47 2.33 -17.74
C PRO A 98 7.62 3.87 -17.72
N ALA A 99 6.84 4.59 -18.53
CA ALA A 99 6.85 6.05 -18.56
C ALA A 99 6.47 6.72 -17.23
N LEU A 100 5.72 6.05 -16.35
CA LEU A 100 5.33 6.60 -15.04
C LEU A 100 6.53 6.78 -14.10
N GLU A 101 7.50 5.87 -14.16
CA GLU A 101 8.73 5.97 -13.37
C GLU A 101 9.57 7.17 -13.84
N THR A 102 9.75 7.31 -15.15
CA THR A 102 10.49 8.43 -15.74
C THR A 102 9.82 9.77 -15.42
N ALA A 103 8.49 9.83 -15.39
CA ALA A 103 7.75 11.04 -15.05
C ALA A 103 7.99 11.49 -13.60
N LEU A 104 8.10 10.55 -12.65
CA LEU A 104 8.41 10.87 -11.25
C LEU A 104 9.88 11.24 -11.03
N ALA A 105 10.80 10.68 -11.82
CA ALA A 105 12.23 10.96 -11.73
C ALA A 105 12.61 12.34 -12.32
N ARG A 106 11.80 12.89 -13.22
CA ARG A 106 12.03 14.21 -13.81
C ARG A 106 11.70 15.32 -12.80
N ARG A 107 12.69 15.70 -11.99
CA ARG A 107 12.70 17.05 -11.37
C ARG A 107 12.59 18.08 -12.49
N PRO A 108 11.80 19.14 -12.31
CA PRO A 108 11.77 20.19 -13.31
C PRO A 108 13.16 20.88 -13.34
N LEU A 109 13.72 21.00 -14.54
CA LEU A 109 15.09 21.50 -14.80
C LEU A 109 15.39 22.90 -14.22
N HIS A 110 14.38 23.64 -13.76
CA HIS A 110 14.52 24.99 -13.21
C HIS A 110 14.95 25.04 -11.72
N LEU A 111 15.14 23.89 -11.05
CA LEU A 111 15.54 23.83 -9.63
C LEU A 111 16.95 23.24 -9.40
N LEU A 112 17.79 23.15 -10.45
CA LEU A 112 19.20 22.83 -10.27
C LEU A 112 19.97 24.13 -9.97
N PRO A 113 20.81 24.17 -8.92
CA PRO A 113 21.71 25.31 -8.74
C PRO A 113 22.64 25.39 -9.96
N GLN A 114 22.73 26.58 -10.55
CA GLN A 114 23.65 26.92 -11.64
C GLN A 114 25.10 26.83 -11.17
#